data_AF-A0A7W0S5S2-F1
#
_entry.id   AF-A0A7W0S5S2-F1
#
_cell.length_a   1.000
_cell.length_b   1.000
_cell.length_c   1.000
_cell.angle_alpha   90.00
_cell.angle_beta   90.00
_cell.angle_gamma   90.00
#
_symmetry.space_group_name_H-M   'P 1'
#
loop_
_entity.id
_entity.type
_entity.pdbx_description
1 polymer ?
#
loop_
_entity_poly.entity_id
_entity_poly.type
_entity_poly.pdbx_seq_one_letter_code
_entity_poly.pdbx_strand_id
1 'polypeptide(L)'
;MDVERFARELPALFDEFPASRHPHDRSFGEVLEVVPGLACENNIALIALASSLREPGESYVEAGTYRGTSLIAAMLGKAEDAVGIDDFSFREGSRTGLDANLERFGFGGEATVLE
;
A
#
# COMPACT_ATOMS: atom_id res chain seq x y z
N MET A 1 -11.52 -8.41 7.77
CA MET A 1 -10.87 -7.17 8.22
C MET A 1 -11.74 -6.60 9.31
N ASP A 2 -11.15 -6.18 10.43
CA ASP A 2 -11.88 -5.56 11.54
C ASP A 2 -12.26 -4.10 11.19
N VAL A 3 -13.45 -3.94 10.58
CA VAL A 3 -13.98 -2.65 10.11
C VAL A 3 -14.25 -1.69 11.26
N GLU A 4 -14.76 -2.18 12.39
CA GLU A 4 -15.09 -1.33 13.54
C GLU A 4 -13.83 -0.75 14.16
N ARG A 5 -12.78 -1.56 14.27
CA ARG A 5 -11.46 -1.11 14.70
C ARG A 5 -10.84 -0.14 13.71
N PHE A 6 -10.93 -0.41 12.42
CA PHE A 6 -10.43 0.50 11.38
C PHE A 6 -11.08 1.89 11.47
N ALA A 7 -12.41 1.95 11.54
CA ALA A 7 -13.14 3.22 11.64
C ALA A 7 -12.80 4.02 12.91
N ARG A 8 -12.44 3.33 14.00
CA ARG A 8 -12.01 3.93 15.26
C ARG A 8 -10.57 4.42 15.22
N GLU A 9 -9.65 3.66 14.61
CA GLU A 9 -8.21 3.94 14.65
C GLU A 9 -7.76 4.90 13.55
N LEU A 10 -8.42 4.90 12.39
CA LEU A 10 -8.01 5.73 11.25
C LEU A 10 -7.94 7.23 11.56
N PRO A 11 -8.94 7.86 12.22
CA PRO A 11 -8.87 9.29 12.53
C PRO A 11 -7.70 9.63 13.48
N ALA A 12 -7.31 8.71 14.36
CA ALA A 12 -6.24 8.92 15.32
C ALA A 12 -4.84 8.94 14.69
N LEU A 13 -4.71 8.56 13.41
CA LEU A 13 -3.46 8.69 12.66
C LEU A 13 -3.17 10.12 12.22
N PHE A 14 -4.08 11.08 12.42
CA PHE A 14 -4.02 12.44 11.86
C PHE A 14 -4.38 13.51 12.89
N ASP A 15 -3.83 14.72 12.74
CA ASP A 15 -4.22 15.88 13.57
C ASP A 15 -5.67 16.33 13.27
N GLU A 16 -6.05 16.33 11.99
CA GLU A 16 -7.38 16.72 11.51
C GLU A 16 -7.83 15.75 10.41
N PHE A 17 -8.51 14.67 10.79
CA PHE A 17 -9.05 13.73 9.82
C PHE A 17 -10.36 14.22 9.18
N PRO A 18 -10.56 14.15 7.85
CA PRO A 18 -9.65 13.62 6.82
C PRO A 18 -8.79 14.68 6.11
N ALA A 19 -8.72 15.91 6.62
CA ALA A 19 -8.07 17.05 5.96
C ALA A 19 -6.54 16.99 5.96
N SER A 20 -5.94 16.35 6.96
CA SER A 20 -4.49 16.22 7.07
C SER A 20 -3.90 15.47 5.86
N ARG A 21 -2.87 16.05 5.25
CA ARG A 21 -2.09 15.42 4.17
C ARG A 21 -1.15 14.33 4.65
N HIS A 22 -0.88 14.34 5.95
CA HIS A 22 0.26 13.71 6.57
C HIS A 22 -0.21 13.02 7.86
N PRO A 23 0.01 11.72 8.02
CA PRO A 23 -0.17 11.04 9.31
C PRO A 23 0.91 11.48 10.33
N HIS A 24 0.65 11.20 11.61
CA HIS A 24 1.62 11.42 12.70
C HIS A 24 2.90 10.59 12.48
N ASP A 25 2.74 9.32 12.12
CA ASP A 25 3.86 8.45 11.75
C ASP A 25 4.25 8.68 10.28
N ARG A 26 5.50 9.13 10.07
CA ARG A 26 6.08 9.49 8.78
C ARG A 26 6.87 8.34 8.14
N SER A 27 6.71 7.11 8.64
CA SER A 27 7.46 5.92 8.21
C SER A 27 7.36 5.60 6.72
N PHE A 28 6.30 6.06 6.03
CA PHE A 28 6.14 5.88 4.58
C PHE A 28 6.89 6.90 3.70
N GLY A 29 7.62 7.85 4.29
CA GLY A 29 8.36 8.86 3.55
C GLY A 29 9.29 8.26 2.49
N GLU A 30 10.02 7.20 2.84
CA GLU A 30 10.93 6.51 1.91
C GLU A 30 10.19 5.91 0.71
N VAL A 31 9.00 5.31 0.92
CA VAL A 31 8.19 4.73 -0.17
C VAL A 31 7.84 5.80 -1.20
N LEU A 32 7.42 6.99 -0.75
CA LEU A 32 7.02 8.09 -1.62
C LEU A 32 8.20 8.76 -2.34
N GLU A 33 9.37 8.81 -1.71
CA GLU A 33 10.58 9.33 -2.32
C GLU A 33 11.11 8.42 -3.43
N VAL A 34 11.00 7.10 -3.21
CA VAL A 34 11.68 6.09 -4.03
C VAL A 34 10.78 5.50 -5.11
N VAL A 35 9.49 5.35 -4.83
CA VAL A 35 8.52 4.68 -5.72
C VAL A 35 7.53 5.73 -6.22
N PRO A 36 7.79 6.34 -7.39
CA PRO A 36 6.90 7.37 -7.90
C PRO A 36 5.53 6.75 -8.15
N GLY A 37 4.49 7.32 -7.56
CA GLY A 37 3.13 6.84 -7.67
C GLY A 37 2.13 7.98 -7.66
N LEU A 38 0.85 7.62 -7.67
CA LEU A 38 -0.25 8.58 -7.59
C LEU A 38 -0.81 8.72 -6.18
N ALA A 39 -0.52 7.76 -5.30
CA ALA A 39 -0.96 7.77 -3.91
C ALA A 39 -0.18 8.82 -3.11
N CYS A 40 -0.89 9.56 -2.27
CA CYS A 40 -0.30 10.44 -1.27
C CYS A 40 -0.10 9.70 0.05
N GLU A 41 0.67 10.29 0.95
CA GLU A 41 1.04 9.67 2.22
C GLU A 41 -0.14 9.30 3.12
N ASN A 42 -1.14 10.17 3.17
CA ASN A 42 -2.38 9.88 3.88
C ASN A 42 -3.14 8.68 3.28
N ASN A 43 -3.08 8.48 1.96
CA ASN A 43 -3.69 7.32 1.31
C ASN A 43 -2.97 6.03 1.70
N ILE A 44 -1.64 6.01 1.66
CA ILE A 44 -0.88 4.80 1.96
C ILE A 44 -0.86 4.44 3.45
N ALA A 45 -0.94 5.43 4.35
CA ALA A 45 -1.13 5.18 5.78
C ALA A 45 -2.48 4.55 6.09
N LEU A 46 -3.55 5.00 5.40
CA LEU A 46 -4.86 4.38 5.47
C LEU A 46 -4.80 2.91 5.00
N ILE A 47 -4.17 2.66 3.86
CA ILE A 47 -4.02 1.31 3.29
C ILE A 47 -3.25 0.39 4.23
N ALA A 48 -2.13 0.86 4.79
CA ALA A 48 -1.35 0.08 5.74
C ALA A 48 -2.14 -0.27 7.00
N LEU A 49 -2.93 0.67 7.54
CA LEU A 49 -3.81 0.39 8.68
C LEU A 49 -4.86 -0.67 8.32
N ALA A 50 -5.55 -0.51 7.18
CA ALA A 50 -6.54 -1.48 6.72
C ALA A 50 -5.93 -2.89 6.57
N SER A 51 -4.74 -2.98 5.97
CA SER A 51 -4.00 -4.22 5.82
C SER A 51 -3.63 -4.85 7.16
N SER A 52 -3.24 -4.06 8.15
CA SER A 52 -2.85 -4.55 9.48
C SER A 52 -4.01 -5.12 10.31
N LEU A 53 -5.24 -4.80 9.92
CA LEU A 53 -6.48 -5.21 10.58
C LEU A 53 -7.21 -6.33 9.82
N ARG A 54 -6.54 -6.94 8.83
CA ARG A 54 -7.05 -8.12 8.13
C ARG A 54 -7.12 -9.32 9.08
N GLU A 55 -8.09 -10.17 8.81
CA GLU A 55 -8.24 -11.44 9.52
C GLU A 55 -7.38 -12.52 8.83
N PRO A 56 -6.95 -13.55 9.58
CA PRO A 56 -6.22 -14.67 9.00
C PRO A 56 -6.99 -15.30 7.83
N GLY A 57 -6.29 -15.51 6.70
CA GLY A 57 -6.87 -16.11 5.50
C GLY A 57 -7.54 -15.14 4.54
N GLU A 58 -7.62 -13.85 4.85
CA GLU A 58 -7.95 -12.84 3.85
C GLU A 58 -6.77 -12.57 2.92
N SER A 59 -7.02 -12.01 1.74
CA SER A 59 -6.01 -11.50 0.78
C SER A 59 -6.15 -9.97 0.63
N TYR A 60 -5.05 -9.23 0.44
CA TYR A 60 -5.11 -7.84 -0.03
C TYR A 60 -5.05 -7.88 -1.54
N VAL A 61 -5.99 -7.22 -2.20
CA VAL A 61 -6.06 -7.19 -3.66
C VAL A 61 -6.11 -5.74 -4.12
N GLU A 62 -5.23 -5.38 -5.04
CA GLU A 62 -5.19 -4.08 -5.68
C GLU A 62 -5.28 -4.20 -7.19
N ALA A 63 -6.28 -3.56 -7.79
CA ALA A 63 -6.42 -3.46 -9.24
C ALA A 63 -5.99 -2.06 -9.69
N GLY A 64 -4.96 -2.00 -10.54
CA GLY A 64 -4.21 -0.78 -10.85
C GLY A 64 -3.00 -0.62 -9.94
N THR A 65 -2.06 -1.57 -9.99
CA THR A 65 -0.86 -1.61 -9.15
C THR A 65 0.21 -0.61 -9.60
N TYR A 66 0.26 -0.28 -10.90
CA TYR A 66 1.20 0.65 -11.54
C TYR A 66 2.67 0.38 -11.18
N ARG A 67 3.23 1.16 -10.25
CA ARG A 67 4.62 1.05 -9.77
C ARG A 67 4.72 0.48 -8.35
N GLY A 68 3.60 0.19 -7.70
CA GLY A 68 3.53 -0.54 -6.43
C GLY A 68 3.53 0.31 -5.16
N THR A 69 3.39 1.64 -5.23
CA THR A 69 3.43 2.52 -4.04
C THR A 69 2.44 2.09 -2.94
N SER A 70 1.18 1.85 -3.31
CA SER A 70 0.11 1.41 -2.40
C SER A 70 0.25 -0.06 -2.01
N LEU A 71 0.64 -0.94 -2.94
CA LEU A 71 0.89 -2.36 -2.67
C LEU A 71 2.00 -2.53 -1.62
N ILE A 72 3.13 -1.84 -1.78
CA ILE A 72 4.24 -1.84 -0.81
C ILE A 72 3.76 -1.36 0.55
N ALA A 73 2.96 -0.29 0.60
CA ALA A 73 2.41 0.19 1.86
C ALA A 73 1.46 -0.82 2.53
N ALA A 74 0.65 -1.54 1.74
CA ALA A 74 -0.16 -2.64 2.26
C ALA A 74 0.69 -3.76 2.87
N MET A 75 1.80 -4.12 2.22
CA MET A 75 2.74 -5.15 2.69
C MET A 75 3.51 -4.70 3.95
N LEU A 76 3.92 -3.43 4.03
CA LEU A 76 4.44 -2.84 5.27
C LEU A 76 3.39 -2.83 6.40
N GLY A 77 2.12 -2.68 6.02
CA GLY A 77 0.95 -2.92 6.87
C GLY A 77 0.69 -4.39 7.21
N LYS A 78 1.65 -5.30 6.97
CA LYS A 78 1.58 -6.74 7.26
C LYS A 78 0.59 -7.52 6.39
N ALA A 79 0.39 -7.10 5.14
CA ALA A 79 -0.26 -7.96 4.16
C ALA A 79 0.65 -9.15 3.79
N GLU A 80 0.41 -10.30 4.42
CA GLU A 80 1.15 -11.55 4.14
C GLU A 80 0.74 -12.17 2.80
N ASP A 81 -0.56 -12.10 2.47
CA ASP A 81 -1.09 -12.47 1.15
C ASP A 81 -1.53 -11.19 0.43
N ALA A 82 -0.79 -10.81 -0.62
CA ALA A 82 -0.97 -9.59 -1.38
C ALA A 82 -0.97 -9.90 -2.89
N VAL A 83 -1.99 -9.39 -3.58
CA VAL A 83 -2.23 -9.58 -5.01
C VAL A 83 -2.29 -8.23 -5.70
N GLY A 84 -1.36 -7.98 -6.62
CA GLY A 84 -1.41 -6.86 -7.55
C GLY A 84 -1.97 -7.29 -8.90
N ILE A 85 -2.89 -6.51 -9.47
CA ILE A 85 -3.44 -6.71 -10.81
C ILE A 85 -3.18 -5.46 -11.63
N ASP A 86 -2.51 -5.59 -12.78
CA ASP A 86 -2.25 -4.47 -13.69
C ASP A 86 -1.92 -4.98 -15.10
N ASP A 87 -2.43 -4.30 -16.13
CA ASP A 87 -2.07 -4.60 -17.53
C ASP A 87 -0.81 -3.83 -18.00
N PHE A 88 -0.27 -2.98 -17.13
CA PHE A 88 0.86 -2.09 -17.31
C PHE A 88 0.77 -1.18 -18.54
N SER A 89 -0.43 -0.95 -19.06
CA SER A 89 -0.65 -0.07 -20.22
C SER A 89 -0.61 1.42 -19.87
N PHE A 90 -0.73 1.75 -18.59
CA PHE A 90 -0.77 3.13 -18.12
C PHE A 90 0.64 3.73 -17.96
N ARG A 91 0.98 4.67 -18.85
CA ARG A 91 2.23 5.46 -18.83
C ARG A 91 3.46 4.56 -18.70
N GLU A 92 4.42 4.91 -17.83
CA GLU A 92 5.65 4.15 -17.62
C GLU A 92 5.48 3.05 -16.54
N GLY A 93 4.28 2.52 -16.38
CA GLY A 93 4.05 1.30 -15.60
C GLY A 93 4.71 0.11 -16.29
N SER A 94 5.28 -0.81 -15.53
CA SER A 94 5.81 -2.05 -16.08
C SER A 94 5.95 -3.11 -15.00
N ARG A 95 5.80 -4.38 -15.39
CA ARG A 95 6.02 -5.52 -14.50
C ARG A 95 7.40 -5.49 -13.85
N THR A 96 8.44 -5.33 -14.66
CA THR A 96 9.83 -5.29 -14.17
C THR A 96 10.07 -4.13 -13.22
N GLY A 97 9.47 -2.96 -13.48
CA GLY A 97 9.57 -1.81 -12.57
C GLY A 97 8.88 -2.06 -11.24
N LEU A 98 7.69 -2.67 -11.26
CA LEU A 98 6.99 -3.09 -10.05
C LEU A 98 7.83 -4.10 -9.24
N ASP A 99 8.33 -5.16 -9.87
CA ASP A 99 9.12 -6.21 -9.22
C ASP A 99 10.38 -5.61 -8.57
N ALA A 100 11.07 -4.70 -9.25
CA ALA A 100 12.25 -4.02 -8.70
C ALA A 100 11.92 -3.14 -7.48
N ASN A 101 10.76 -2.49 -7.49
CA ASN A 101 10.30 -1.73 -6.33
C ASN A 101 9.95 -2.65 -5.16
N LEU A 102 9.26 -3.77 -5.41
CA LEU A 102 8.95 -4.77 -4.37
C LEU A 102 10.23 -5.34 -3.75
N GLU A 103 11.21 -5.73 -4.58
CA GLU A 103 12.50 -6.24 -4.13
C GLU A 103 13.23 -5.22 -3.24
N ARG A 104 13.19 -3.93 -3.60
CA ARG A 104 13.83 -2.86 -2.82
C ARG A 104 13.27 -2.74 -1.39
N PHE A 105 12.00 -3.05 -1.18
CA PHE A 105 11.37 -3.06 0.15
C PHE A 105 11.36 -4.45 0.81
N GLY A 106 12.07 -5.42 0.24
CA GLY A 106 12.21 -6.77 0.80
C GLY A 106 11.05 -7.72 0.48
N PHE A 107 10.21 -7.39 -0.50
CA PHE A 107 9.02 -8.15 -0.90
C PHE A 107 9.19 -8.87 -2.25
N GLY A 108 10.43 -9.08 -2.69
CA GLY A 108 10.73 -9.73 -3.95
C GLY A 108 10.15 -11.15 -4.01
N GLY A 109 9.17 -11.36 -4.89
CA GLY A 109 8.48 -12.65 -5.05
C GLY A 109 7.43 -12.96 -3.98
N GLU A 110 7.17 -12.06 -3.03
CA GLU A 110 6.18 -12.25 -1.96
C GLU A 110 4.76 -11.88 -2.42
N ALA A 111 4.62 -10.89 -3.31
CA ALA A 111 3.33 -10.51 -3.89
C ALA A 111 3.02 -11.36 -5.13
N THR A 112 1.77 -11.82 -5.26
CA THR A 112 1.26 -12.39 -6.50
C THR A 112 0.89 -11.26 -7.46
N VAL A 113 1.43 -11.26 -8.67
CA VAL A 113 1.11 -10.22 -9.68
C VAL A 113 0.44 -10.87 -10.89
N LEU A 114 -0.76 -10.41 -11.20
CA LEU A 114 -1.59 -10.83 -12.34
C LEU A 114 -1.60 -9.74 -13.41
N GLU A 115 -1.42 -10.15 -14.67
CA GLU A 115 -1.39 -9.30 -15.87
C GLU A 115 -2.53 -9.65 -16.83
#